data_AF-A0A1Y5F6X8-F1
#
_entry.id   AF-A0A1Y5F6X8-F1
#
_cell.length_a   1.000
_cell.length_b   1.000
_cell.length_c   1.000
_cell.angle_alpha   90.00
_cell.angle_beta   90.00
_cell.angle_gamma   90.00
#
_symmetry.space_group_name_H-M   'P 1'
#
loop_
_entity.id
_entity.type
_entity.pdbx_description
1 polymer ?
#
loop_
_entity_poly.entity_id
_entity_poly.type
_entity_poly.pdbx_seq_one_letter_code
_entity_poly.pdbx_strand_id
1 'polypeptide(L)'
;MSKENLQNAINDIMTKNAVNAPRKSFDDKKILQYENDLISSKVLMEFNICIAELCPEEGNVSFGGGDFTRVDYSLSWKKWNDGDFKFVLTNIKYSNSKLLIECPEKFKKDVLAILPDFISELAKKAGSILNS
;
A
#
# COMPACT_ATOMS: atom_id res chain seq x y z
N MET A 1 -10.30 3.78 -45.29
CA MET A 1 -9.50 4.14 -44.10
C MET A 1 -8.36 3.14 -44.02
N SER A 2 -7.09 3.56 -44.16
CA SER A 2 -5.95 2.63 -44.24
C SER A 2 -5.51 2.15 -42.84
N LYS A 3 -4.90 0.96 -42.79
CA LYS A 3 -4.35 0.36 -41.57
C LYS A 3 -3.28 1.26 -40.91
N GLU A 4 -2.53 2.01 -41.70
CA GLU A 4 -1.57 3.02 -41.23
C GLU A 4 -2.23 4.18 -40.48
N ASN A 5 -3.38 4.67 -40.95
CA ASN A 5 -4.08 5.77 -40.27
C ASN A 5 -4.60 5.35 -38.89
N LEU A 6 -5.01 4.09 -38.74
CA LEU A 6 -5.42 3.51 -37.45
C LEU A 6 -4.23 3.31 -36.52
N GLN A 7 -3.10 2.81 -37.03
CA GLN A 7 -1.88 2.61 -36.25
C GLN A 7 -1.33 3.94 -35.72
N ASN A 8 -1.31 4.98 -36.56
CA ASN A 8 -0.87 6.32 -36.18
C ASN A 8 -1.81 6.95 -35.14
N ALA A 9 -3.12 6.80 -35.30
CA ALA A 9 -4.09 7.28 -34.31
C ALA A 9 -3.94 6.59 -32.94
N ILE A 10 -3.69 5.28 -32.93
CA ILE A 10 -3.44 4.53 -31.69
C ILE A 10 -2.15 5.00 -31.01
N ASN A 11 -1.07 5.16 -31.78
CA ASN A 11 0.21 5.64 -31.25
C ASN A 11 0.09 7.07 -30.68
N ASP A 12 -0.66 7.96 -31.34
CA ASP A 12 -0.93 9.31 -30.84
C ASP A 12 -1.74 9.29 -29.54
N ILE A 13 -2.74 8.42 -29.44
CA ILE A 13 -3.54 8.24 -28.21
C ILE A 13 -2.67 7.71 -27.07
N MET A 14 -1.84 6.69 -27.35
CA MET A 14 -0.91 6.11 -26.37
C MET A 14 0.12 7.14 -25.90
N THR A 15 0.65 7.95 -26.81
CA THR A 15 1.64 9.00 -26.50
C THR A 15 1.02 10.14 -25.70
N LYS A 16 -0.19 10.60 -26.07
CA LYS A 16 -0.93 11.63 -25.34
C LYS A 16 -1.35 11.16 -23.94
N ASN A 17 -1.70 9.88 -23.77
CA ASN A 17 -2.01 9.32 -22.47
C ASN A 17 -0.76 9.07 -21.61
N ALA A 18 0.39 8.73 -22.22
CA ALA A 18 1.65 8.56 -21.51
C ALA A 18 2.17 9.88 -20.90
N VAL A 19 1.97 11.01 -21.57
CA VAL A 19 2.36 12.36 -21.07
C VAL A 19 1.46 12.83 -19.91
N ASN A 20 0.23 12.29 -19.81
CA ASN A 20 -0.74 12.64 -18.77
C ASN A 20 -0.84 11.60 -17.64
N ALA A 21 0.00 10.56 -17.62
CA ALA A 21 0.08 9.66 -16.49
C ALA A 21 0.48 10.48 -15.25
N PRO A 22 -0.35 10.53 -14.18
CA PRO A 22 -0.02 11.30 -13.00
C PRO A 22 1.36 10.87 -12.50
N ARG A 23 2.28 11.83 -12.41
CA ARG A 23 3.63 11.55 -11.91
C ARG A 23 3.47 11.04 -10.48
N LYS A 24 3.75 9.75 -10.27
CA LYS A 24 3.64 9.09 -8.95
C LYS A 24 4.32 9.96 -7.90
N SER A 25 3.62 10.21 -6.78
CA SER A 25 4.13 11.05 -5.70
C SER A 25 5.42 10.44 -5.10
N PHE A 26 6.16 11.23 -4.31
CA PHE A 26 7.33 10.70 -3.63
C PHE A 26 6.94 9.57 -2.66
N ASP A 27 5.82 9.73 -1.97
CA ASP A 27 5.28 8.76 -1.03
C ASP A 27 4.82 7.49 -1.78
N ASP A 28 4.23 7.64 -2.97
CA ASP A 28 3.88 6.51 -3.83
C ASP A 28 5.09 5.65 -4.19
N LYS A 29 6.18 6.30 -4.59
CA LYS A 29 7.42 5.61 -4.97
C LYS A 29 8.00 4.84 -3.80
N LYS A 30 7.96 5.39 -2.59
CA LYS A 30 8.42 4.71 -1.38
C LYS A 30 7.57 3.48 -1.06
N ILE A 31 6.24 3.61 -1.11
CA ILE A 31 5.33 2.48 -0.88
C ILE A 31 5.64 1.36 -1.87
N LEU A 32 5.70 1.67 -3.17
CA LEU A 32 6.00 0.69 -4.21
C LEU A 32 7.38 0.06 -4.06
N GLN A 33 8.38 0.80 -3.59
CA GLN A 33 9.71 0.25 -3.30
C GLN A 33 9.62 -0.83 -2.21
N TYR A 34 8.95 -0.54 -1.09
CA TYR A 34 8.75 -1.53 -0.02
C TYR A 34 7.97 -2.76 -0.50
N GLU A 35 6.92 -2.58 -1.31
CA GLU A 35 6.19 -3.72 -1.90
C GLU A 35 7.10 -4.58 -2.77
N ASN A 36 7.91 -3.95 -3.64
CA ASN A 36 8.84 -4.66 -4.52
C ASN A 36 9.91 -5.40 -3.72
N ASP A 37 10.41 -4.81 -2.63
CA ASP A 37 11.43 -5.43 -1.77
C ASP A 37 10.87 -6.67 -1.06
N LEU A 38 9.64 -6.60 -0.54
CA LEU A 38 8.95 -7.74 0.08
C LEU A 38 8.68 -8.87 -0.94
N ILE A 39 8.21 -8.52 -2.13
CA ILE A 39 7.96 -9.49 -3.22
C ILE A 39 9.27 -10.14 -3.66
N SER A 40 10.33 -9.34 -3.85
CA SER A 40 11.66 -9.84 -4.24
C SER A 40 12.27 -10.74 -3.17
N SER A 41 11.95 -10.48 -1.90
CA SER A 41 12.30 -11.31 -0.74
C SER A 41 11.38 -12.51 -0.56
N LYS A 42 10.43 -12.73 -1.48
CA LYS A 42 9.44 -13.83 -1.47
C LYS A 42 8.59 -13.89 -0.20
N VAL A 43 8.25 -12.73 0.37
CA VAL A 43 7.32 -12.64 1.50
C VAL A 43 5.89 -12.81 1.00
N LEU A 44 5.47 -14.07 0.83
CA LEU A 44 4.16 -14.45 0.26
C LEU A 44 3.20 -14.99 1.34
N MET A 45 3.22 -14.36 2.51
CA MET A 45 2.34 -14.70 3.63
C MET A 45 1.45 -13.52 3.97
N GLU A 46 0.20 -13.80 4.35
CA GLU A 46 -0.69 -12.74 4.81
C GLU A 46 -0.33 -12.30 6.22
N PHE A 47 -0.38 -10.99 6.45
CA PHE A 47 -0.13 -10.41 7.75
C PHE A 47 -1.01 -9.18 7.92
N ASN A 48 -1.57 -9.02 9.11
CA ASN A 48 -2.40 -7.89 9.48
C ASN A 48 -2.13 -7.52 10.93
N ILE A 49 -2.02 -6.23 11.21
CA ILE A 49 -1.82 -5.73 12.57
C ILE A 49 -2.56 -4.39 12.73
N CYS A 50 -3.12 -4.14 13.92
CA CYS A 50 -3.68 -2.83 14.24
C CYS A 50 -2.56 -1.80 14.31
N ILE A 51 -2.81 -0.58 13.83
CA ILE A 51 -1.79 0.47 13.84
C ILE A 51 -1.39 0.85 15.27
N ALA A 52 -2.33 0.82 16.21
CA ALA A 52 -2.04 1.05 17.62
C ALA A 52 -1.13 -0.02 18.25
N GLU A 53 -1.02 -1.22 17.68
CA GLU A 53 -0.09 -2.24 18.18
C GLU A 53 1.36 -1.92 17.76
N LEU A 54 1.56 -1.19 16.66
CA LEU A 54 2.88 -0.75 16.20
C LEU A 54 3.39 0.46 16.99
N CYS A 55 2.47 1.29 17.50
CA CYS A 55 2.78 2.51 18.25
C CYS A 55 1.80 2.69 19.42
N PRO A 56 1.90 1.86 20.47
CA PRO A 56 0.91 1.78 21.55
C PRO A 56 0.75 3.09 22.33
N GLU A 57 1.81 3.89 22.44
CA GLU A 57 1.76 5.20 23.10
C GLU A 57 0.94 6.23 22.31
N GLU A 58 0.73 6.01 21.01
CA GLU A 58 0.04 6.93 20.12
C GLU A 58 -1.31 6.41 19.59
N GLY A 59 -1.89 5.40 20.24
CA GLY A 59 -3.13 4.75 19.79
C GLY A 59 -4.31 5.72 19.58
N ASN A 60 -4.45 6.72 20.45
CA ASN A 60 -5.55 7.71 20.41
C ASN A 60 -5.22 8.95 19.54
N VAL A 61 -4.08 8.98 18.88
CA VAL A 61 -3.69 10.09 18.01
C VAL A 61 -4.35 9.92 16.64
N SER A 62 -4.73 11.05 16.03
CA SER A 62 -5.37 11.08 14.71
C SER A 62 -4.51 10.40 13.64
N PHE A 63 -5.17 9.70 12.73
CA PHE A 63 -4.53 8.98 11.64
C PHE A 63 -5.14 9.38 10.28
N GLY A 64 -4.31 9.81 9.34
CA GLY A 64 -4.74 10.32 8.04
C GLY A 64 -5.40 11.70 8.07
N GLY A 65 -5.39 12.36 9.23
CA GLY A 65 -5.86 13.73 9.42
C GLY A 65 -7.38 13.91 9.48
N GLY A 66 -8.11 12.88 9.91
CA GLY A 66 -9.54 12.95 10.24
C GLY A 66 -9.81 12.66 11.73
N ASP A 67 -11.08 12.41 12.07
CA ASP A 67 -11.52 12.14 13.45
C ASP A 67 -11.18 10.71 13.94
N PHE A 68 -10.72 9.85 13.03
CA PHE A 68 -10.29 8.50 13.35
C PHE A 68 -8.85 8.49 13.83
N THR A 69 -8.57 7.53 14.69
CA THR A 69 -7.30 7.39 15.38
C THR A 69 -6.61 6.09 14.98
N ARG A 70 -5.38 5.89 15.46
CA ARG A 70 -4.59 4.70 15.15
C ARG A 70 -5.24 3.39 15.61
N VAL A 71 -6.08 3.41 16.64
CA VAL A 71 -6.85 2.21 17.05
C VAL A 71 -7.95 1.83 16.05
N ASP A 72 -8.39 2.76 15.19
CA ASP A 72 -9.47 2.53 14.23
C ASP A 72 -8.99 1.90 12.91
N TYR A 73 -7.68 1.70 12.73
CA TYR A 73 -7.09 1.23 11.49
C TYR A 73 -6.17 0.03 11.68
N SER A 74 -6.20 -0.88 10.71
CA SER A 74 -5.19 -1.93 10.55
C SER A 74 -4.47 -1.79 9.23
N LEU A 75 -3.20 -2.19 9.21
CA LEU A 75 -2.41 -2.34 8.01
C LEU A 75 -2.24 -3.83 7.71
N SER A 76 -2.43 -4.22 6.46
CA SER A 76 -2.23 -5.58 6.00
C SER A 76 -1.24 -5.67 4.84
N TRP A 77 -0.46 -6.74 4.83
CA TRP A 77 0.23 -7.27 3.66
C TRP A 77 -0.54 -8.50 3.19
N LYS A 78 -1.25 -8.39 2.07
CA LYS A 78 -2.11 -9.46 1.55
C LYS A 78 -2.30 -9.36 0.05
N LYS A 79 -2.76 -10.44 -0.58
CA LYS A 79 -3.19 -10.40 -1.97
C LYS A 79 -4.38 -9.46 -2.14
N TRP A 80 -4.41 -8.73 -3.25
CA TRP A 80 -5.49 -7.80 -3.56
C TRP A 80 -6.16 -8.14 -4.89
N ASN A 81 -7.47 -8.41 -4.87
CA ASN A 81 -8.29 -8.74 -6.05
C ASN A 81 -7.62 -9.75 -7.01
N ASP A 82 -7.21 -10.90 -6.48
CA ASP A 82 -6.49 -11.98 -7.20
C ASP A 82 -5.13 -11.60 -7.79
N GLY A 83 -4.64 -10.40 -7.51
CA GLY A 83 -3.32 -9.92 -7.91
C GLY A 83 -2.22 -10.23 -6.91
N ASP A 84 -1.13 -9.47 -7.02
CA ASP A 84 0.02 -9.57 -6.13
C ASP A 84 -0.28 -9.13 -4.70
N PHE A 85 0.64 -9.43 -3.79
CA PHE A 85 0.61 -8.89 -2.44
C PHE A 85 0.81 -7.37 -2.45
N LYS A 86 -0.01 -6.67 -1.66
CA LYS A 86 -0.04 -5.22 -1.54
C LYS A 86 -0.22 -4.78 -0.10
N PHE A 87 0.18 -3.54 0.18
CA PHE A 87 -0.22 -2.88 1.41
C PHE A 87 -1.67 -2.42 1.31
N VAL A 88 -2.50 -2.89 2.23
CA VAL A 88 -3.91 -2.57 2.33
C VAL A 88 -4.17 -1.92 3.67
N LEU A 89 -4.73 -0.72 3.64
CA LEU A 89 -5.19 -0.03 4.84
C LEU A 89 -6.68 -0.30 5.03
N THR A 90 -7.05 -0.77 6.21
CA THR A 90 -8.45 -1.06 6.56
C THR A 90 -8.88 -0.19 7.73
N ASN A 91 -9.97 0.55 7.58
CA ASN A 91 -10.68 1.12 8.72
C ASN A 91 -11.50 0.00 9.37
N ILE A 92 -11.15 -0.37 10.60
CA ILE A 92 -11.72 -1.49 11.34
C ILE A 92 -13.20 -1.22 11.66
N LYS A 93 -13.54 0.02 12.03
CA LYS A 93 -14.89 0.40 12.45
C LYS A 93 -15.94 0.26 11.34
N TYR A 94 -15.54 0.53 10.09
CA TYR A 94 -16.44 0.45 8.93
C TYR A 94 -16.14 -0.72 7.99
N SER A 95 -15.19 -1.59 8.35
CA SER A 95 -14.71 -2.70 7.52
C SER A 95 -14.35 -2.26 6.08
N ASN A 96 -13.89 -1.03 5.92
CA ASN A 96 -13.57 -0.45 4.60
C ASN A 96 -12.07 -0.57 4.34
N SER A 97 -11.70 -1.21 3.23
CA SER A 97 -10.31 -1.47 2.86
C SER A 97 -9.93 -0.77 1.57
N LYS A 98 -8.73 -0.23 1.52
CA LYS A 98 -8.18 0.39 0.31
C LYS A 98 -6.69 0.06 0.15
N LEU A 99 -6.22 0.00 -1.09
CA LEU A 99 -4.78 -0.02 -1.36
C LEU A 99 -4.14 1.24 -0.81
N LEU A 100 -3.01 1.08 -0.11
CA LEU A 100 -2.30 2.20 0.49
C LEU A 100 -1.89 3.27 -0.54
N ILE A 101 -1.50 2.82 -1.73
CA ILE A 101 -1.12 3.71 -2.84
C ILE A 101 -2.27 4.61 -3.31
N GLU A 102 -3.51 4.17 -3.11
CA GLU A 102 -4.71 4.92 -3.49
C GLU A 102 -5.29 5.74 -2.34
N CYS A 103 -4.73 5.63 -1.14
CA CYS A 103 -5.13 6.45 0.00
C CYS A 103 -4.75 7.93 -0.22
N PRO A 104 -5.37 8.87 0.49
CA PRO A 104 -4.91 10.26 0.52
C PRO A 104 -3.47 10.38 1.05
N GLU A 105 -2.73 11.42 0.62
CA GLU A 105 -1.32 11.62 0.98
C GLU A 105 -1.05 11.64 2.49
N LYS A 106 -1.98 12.17 3.30
CA LYS A 106 -1.84 12.15 4.76
C LYS A 106 -1.73 10.72 5.32
N PHE A 107 -2.59 9.82 4.85
CA PHE A 107 -2.53 8.41 5.24
C PHE A 107 -1.24 7.75 4.80
N LYS A 108 -0.77 8.04 3.57
CA LYS A 108 0.51 7.50 3.09
C LYS A 108 1.67 7.91 3.99
N LYS A 109 1.73 9.18 4.39
CA LYS A 109 2.77 9.70 5.28
C LYS A 109 2.73 9.06 6.64
N ASP A 110 1.55 8.95 7.24
CA ASP A 110 1.41 8.34 8.56
C ASP A 110 1.76 6.85 8.52
N VAL A 111 1.34 6.12 7.47
CA VAL A 111 1.76 4.73 7.29
C VAL A 111 3.25 4.62 7.05
N LEU A 112 3.85 5.47 6.21
CA LEU A 112 5.29 5.42 5.91
C LEU A 112 6.15 5.65 7.16
N ALA A 113 5.64 6.38 8.17
CA ALA A 113 6.33 6.56 9.44
C ALA A 113 6.41 5.27 10.27
N ILE A 114 5.40 4.39 10.18
CA ILE A 114 5.29 3.14 10.95
C ILE A 114 5.59 1.88 10.13
N LEU A 115 5.78 2.03 8.81
CA LEU A 115 5.98 0.90 7.90
C LEU A 115 7.22 0.06 8.23
N PRO A 116 8.37 0.64 8.67
CA PRO A 116 9.50 -0.16 9.11
C PRO A 116 9.17 -1.09 10.28
N ASP A 117 8.38 -0.62 11.25
CA ASP A 117 7.96 -1.42 12.41
C ASP A 117 7.01 -2.54 11.97
N PHE A 118 6.08 -2.24 11.06
CA PHE A 118 5.22 -3.24 10.45
C PHE A 118 6.02 -4.36 9.77
N ILE A 119 7.05 -4.01 8.99
CA ILE A 119 7.91 -4.98 8.30
C ILE A 119 8.72 -5.81 9.31
N SER A 120 9.19 -5.19 10.39
CA SER A 120 9.85 -5.91 11.49
C SER A 120 8.93 -6.95 12.13
N GLU A 121 7.68 -6.61 12.43
CA GLU A 121 6.70 -7.55 12.98
C GLU A 121 6.33 -8.67 11.99
N LEU A 122 6.18 -8.34 10.71
CA LEU A 122 6.01 -9.31 9.63
C LEU A 122 7.18 -10.32 9.59
N ALA A 123 8.42 -9.83 9.67
CA ALA A 123 9.61 -10.66 9.66
C ALA A 123 9.70 -11.57 10.90
N LYS A 124 9.37 -11.07 12.09
CA LYS A 124 9.26 -11.88 13.32
C LYS A 124 8.22 -12.99 13.15
N LYS A 125 7.05 -12.66 12.60
CA LYS A 125 6.00 -13.65 12.35
C LYS A 125 6.46 -14.71 11.36
N ALA A 126 7.09 -14.32 10.26
CA ALA A 126 7.67 -15.25 9.29
C ALA A 126 8.71 -16.18 9.95
N GLY A 127 9.60 -15.63 10.77
CA GLY A 127 10.59 -16.39 11.53
C GLY A 127 9.97 -17.38 12.51
N SER A 128 8.87 -17.02 13.17
CA SER A 128 8.18 -17.95 14.07
C SER A 128 7.57 -19.15 13.35
N ILE A 129 7.07 -18.96 12.13
CA ILE A 129 6.47 -20.03 11.32
C ILE A 129 7.55 -21.00 10.82
N LEU A 130 8.72 -20.48 10.44
CA LEU A 130 9.83 -21.32 9.94
C LEU A 130 10.52 -22.16 11.03
N ASN A 131 10.42 -21.74 12.29
CA ASN A 131 11.02 -22.42 13.43
C ASN A 131 9.99 -23.24 14.25
N SER A 132 8.74 -23.31 13.81
CA SER A 132 7.69 -24.16 14.40
C SER A 132 7.58 -25.47 13.63
#